data_AF-A0AA35T9F6-F1
#
_entry.id   AF-A0AA35T9F6-F1
#
_cell.length_a   1.000
_cell.length_b   1.000
_cell.length_c   1.000
_cell.angle_alpha   90.00
_cell.angle_beta   90.00
_cell.angle_gamma   90.00
#
_symmetry.space_group_name_H-M   'P 1'
#
loop_
_entity.id
_entity.type
_entity.pdbx_description
1 polymer ?
#
loop_
_entity_poly.entity_id
_entity_poly.type
_entity_poly.pdbx_seq_one_letter_code
_entity_poly.pdbx_strand_id
1 'polypeptide(L)'
;MRGPAEHVDPPGYQSPTASRLAARRIGGGGGPPMGYEDLQQVGAIIVGSPETVTRRLSETIGQLNPGYMILIGSDGNIPHKDVMRSVELLGKEVVPALHEIQLAPYE
;
A
#
# COMPACT_ATOMS: atom_id res chain seq x y z
N MET A 1 6.33 13.56 -1.42
CA MET A 1 7.35 14.05 -0.45
C MET A 1 7.63 15.52 -0.71
N ARG A 2 7.89 16.32 0.33
CA ARG A 2 8.39 17.70 0.12
C ARG A 2 9.89 17.63 -0.09
N GLY A 3 10.37 17.98 -1.28
CA GLY A 3 11.79 18.01 -1.60
C GLY A 3 12.06 17.95 -3.11
N PRO A 4 13.32 18.15 -3.53
CA PRO A 4 13.76 17.94 -4.91
C PRO A 4 13.44 16.52 -5.40
N ALA A 5 13.18 16.36 -6.69
CA ALA A 5 12.82 15.07 -7.29
C ALA A 5 13.94 14.03 -7.12
N GLU A 6 15.18 14.50 -7.06
CA GLU A 6 16.39 13.73 -6.84
C GLU A 6 16.43 13.04 -5.47
N HIS A 7 15.57 13.42 -4.51
CA HIS A 7 15.46 12.71 -3.23
C HIS A 7 14.63 11.42 -3.33
N VAL A 8 13.78 11.29 -4.35
CA VAL A 8 12.94 10.11 -4.56
C VAL A 8 13.69 9.04 -5.36
N ASP A 9 14.45 9.47 -6.38
CA ASP A 9 15.33 8.61 -7.19
C ASP A 9 16.67 9.33 -7.43
N PRO A 10 17.65 9.21 -6.51
CA PRO A 10 18.95 9.86 -6.66
C PRO A 10 19.69 9.37 -7.90
N PRO A 11 20.47 10.24 -8.58
CA PRO A 11 21.27 9.83 -9.73
C PRO A 11 22.15 8.61 -9.43
N GLY A 12 21.98 7.54 -10.22
CA GLY A 12 22.75 6.30 -10.08
C GLY A 12 22.18 5.28 -9.09
N TYR A 13 21.10 5.59 -8.36
CA TYR A 13 20.44 4.65 -7.45
C TYR A 13 19.72 3.53 -8.22
N GLN A 14 19.10 3.88 -9.34
CA GLN A 14 18.46 2.94 -10.25
C GLN A 14 19.06 3.01 -11.66
N SER A 15 18.98 1.89 -12.40
CA SER A 15 19.31 1.91 -13.82
C SER A 15 18.25 2.72 -14.60
N PRO A 16 18.60 3.36 -15.73
CA PRO A 16 17.62 4.07 -16.56
C PRO A 16 16.42 3.21 -16.97
N THR A 17 16.63 1.90 -17.13
CA THR A 17 15.54 0.95 -17.44
C THR A 17 14.63 0.73 -16.24
N ALA A 18 15.18 0.63 -15.03
CA ALA A 18 14.40 0.50 -13.80
C ALA A 18 13.55 1.76 -13.54
N SER A 19 14.12 2.96 -13.68
CA SER A 19 13.36 4.21 -13.51
C SER A 19 12.21 4.33 -14.53
N ARG A 20 12.43 3.93 -15.80
CA ARG A 20 11.35 3.87 -16.81
C ARG A 20 10.24 2.89 -16.46
N LEU A 21 10.57 1.74 -15.87
CA LEU A 21 9.57 0.76 -15.42
C LEU A 21 8.80 1.28 -14.21
N ALA A 22 9.49 1.90 -13.25
CA ALA A 22 8.88 2.50 -12.07
C ALA A 22 7.89 3.61 -12.46
N ALA A 23 8.21 4.43 -13.47
CA ALA A 23 7.33 5.48 -13.98
C ALA A 23 6.02 4.99 -14.59
N ARG A 24 5.93 3.70 -14.93
CA ARG A 24 4.69 3.08 -15.42
C ARG A 24 3.77 2.59 -14.30
N ARG A 25 4.24 2.55 -13.04
CA ARG A 25 3.43 2.08 -11.90
C ARG A 25 2.45 3.17 -11.49
N ILE A 26 1.17 2.92 -11.69
CA ILE A 26 0.08 3.80 -11.25
C ILE A 26 0.07 3.84 -9.72
N GLY A 27 0.02 5.06 -9.15
CA GLY A 27 0.03 5.29 -7.71
C GLY A 27 1.35 4.97 -6.99
N GLY A 28 2.40 4.59 -7.72
CA GLY A 28 3.74 4.38 -7.18
C GLY A 28 4.65 5.61 -7.33
N GLY A 29 5.72 5.67 -6.53
CA GLY A 29 6.62 6.83 -6.41
C GLY A 29 7.44 7.24 -7.66
N GLY A 30 7.16 6.67 -8.84
CA GLY A 30 7.83 7.04 -10.10
C GLY A 30 6.92 7.69 -11.14
N GLY A 31 5.59 7.64 -10.96
CA GLY A 31 4.62 8.21 -11.91
C GLY A 31 4.30 9.68 -11.63
N PRO A 32 3.48 10.33 -12.49
CA PRO A 32 2.94 11.65 -12.20
C PRO A 32 2.22 11.68 -10.84
N PRO A 33 2.25 12.81 -10.11
CA PRO A 33 1.56 12.93 -8.83
C PRO A 33 0.06 12.69 -9.02
N MET A 34 -0.52 11.87 -8.14
CA MET A 34 -1.96 11.56 -8.12
C MET A 34 -2.62 12.18 -6.89
N GLY A 35 -3.92 12.48 -7.00
CA GLY A 35 -4.73 12.95 -5.87
C GLY A 35 -4.95 11.85 -4.83
N TYR A 36 -5.35 12.24 -3.63
CA TYR A 36 -5.61 11.30 -2.53
C TYR A 36 -6.74 10.30 -2.87
N GLU A 37 -7.80 10.79 -3.49
CA GLU A 37 -8.93 9.99 -3.95
C GLU A 37 -8.51 9.04 -5.09
N ASP A 38 -7.71 9.53 -6.04
CA ASP A 38 -7.20 8.71 -7.15
C ASP A 38 -6.31 7.58 -6.64
N LEU A 39 -5.43 7.86 -5.65
CA LEU A 39 -4.57 6.86 -5.01
C LEU A 39 -5.39 5.76 -4.31
N GLN A 40 -6.51 6.11 -3.68
CA GLN A 40 -7.43 5.13 -3.09
C GLN A 40 -8.17 4.32 -4.17
N GLN A 41 -8.59 4.96 -5.27
CA GLN A 41 -9.32 4.30 -6.35
C GLN A 41 -8.48 3.23 -7.04
N VAL A 42 -7.19 3.51 -7.26
CA VAL A 42 -6.26 2.55 -7.89
C VAL A 42 -5.67 1.55 -6.89
N GLY A 43 -6.07 1.60 -5.61
CA GLY A 43 -5.59 0.69 -4.57
C GLY A 43 -4.14 0.90 -4.15
N ALA A 44 -3.52 2.03 -4.52
CA ALA A 44 -2.16 2.37 -4.11
C ALA A 44 -2.07 2.68 -2.61
N ILE A 45 -3.15 3.23 -2.03
CA ILE A 45 -3.33 3.37 -0.59
C ILE A 45 -4.70 2.79 -0.18
N ILE A 46 -4.74 2.16 0.99
CA ILE A 46 -5.97 1.61 1.57
C ILE A 46 -6.14 2.25 2.93
N VAL A 47 -7.17 3.08 3.08
CA VAL A 47 -7.43 3.90 4.28
C VAL A 47 -8.91 3.85 4.62
N GLY A 48 -9.25 3.80 5.91
CA GLY A 48 -10.64 3.83 6.37
C GLY A 48 -10.84 3.16 7.73
N SER A 49 -12.10 2.80 8.01
CA SER A 49 -12.45 1.95 9.15
C SER A 49 -11.87 0.54 8.98
N PRO A 50 -11.73 -0.25 10.06
CA PRO A 50 -11.35 -1.66 9.96
C PRO A 50 -12.19 -2.43 8.94
N GLU A 51 -13.50 -2.22 8.91
CA GLU A 51 -14.41 -2.82 7.91
C GLU A 51 -14.04 -2.43 6.46
N THR A 52 -13.74 -1.15 6.22
CA THR A 52 -13.35 -0.68 4.88
C THR A 52 -12.02 -1.29 4.45
N VAL A 53 -11.04 -1.34 5.36
CA VAL A 53 -9.72 -1.90 5.11
C VAL A 53 -9.82 -3.40 4.85
N THR A 54 -10.54 -4.15 5.71
CA THR A 54 -10.78 -5.58 5.52
C THR A 54 -11.38 -5.84 4.14
N ARG A 55 -12.48 -5.17 3.78
CA ARG A 55 -13.11 -5.36 2.46
C ARG A 55 -12.14 -5.16 1.29
N ARG A 56 -11.37 -4.07 1.31
CA ARG A 56 -10.39 -3.76 0.24
C ARG A 56 -9.24 -4.77 0.17
N LEU A 57 -8.75 -5.23 1.31
CA LEU A 57 -7.70 -6.25 1.36
C LEU A 57 -8.26 -7.63 0.94
N SER A 58 -9.49 -7.98 1.29
CA SER A 58 -10.18 -9.19 0.81
C SER A 58 -10.33 -9.19 -0.71
N GLU A 59 -10.71 -8.05 -1.32
CA GLU A 59 -10.74 -7.87 -2.78
C GLU A 59 -9.36 -8.17 -3.40
N THR A 60 -8.29 -7.68 -2.78
CA THR A 60 -6.90 -7.90 -3.23
C THR A 60 -6.48 -9.36 -3.10
N ILE A 61 -6.80 -10.00 -1.97
CA ILE A 61 -6.51 -11.42 -1.72
C ILE A 61 -7.23 -12.30 -2.74
N GLY A 62 -8.50 -12.03 -3.01
CA GLY A 62 -9.28 -12.79 -3.99
C GLY A 62 -8.76 -12.66 -5.42
N GLN A 63 -8.17 -11.52 -5.78
CA GLN A 63 -7.60 -11.29 -7.12
C GLN A 63 -6.19 -11.88 -7.28
N LEU A 64 -5.35 -11.79 -6.25
CA LEU A 64 -3.92 -12.07 -6.36
C LEU A 64 -3.49 -13.38 -5.69
N ASN A 65 -4.33 -13.94 -4.81
CA ASN A 65 -4.02 -15.11 -3.97
C ASN A 65 -2.61 -15.04 -3.33
N PRO A 66 -2.28 -13.94 -2.60
CA PRO A 66 -0.93 -13.72 -2.12
C PRO A 66 -0.61 -14.60 -0.91
N GLY A 67 0.60 -15.15 -0.87
CA GLY A 67 1.09 -15.92 0.30
C GLY A 67 1.60 -15.02 1.43
N TYR A 68 1.93 -13.76 1.11
CA TYR A 68 2.38 -12.77 2.07
C TYR A 68 1.92 -11.38 1.62
N MET A 69 1.61 -10.54 2.61
CA MET A 69 1.31 -9.12 2.41
C MET A 69 2.21 -8.31 3.33
N ILE A 70 2.88 -7.31 2.74
CA ILE A 70 3.72 -6.36 3.47
C ILE A 70 2.99 -5.04 3.47
N LEU A 71 2.67 -4.54 4.66
CA LEU A 71 1.90 -3.31 4.85
C LEU A 71 2.78 -2.24 5.48
N ILE A 72 2.70 -1.02 4.95
CA ILE A 72 3.32 0.17 5.54
C ILE A 72 2.20 0.97 6.21
N GLY A 73 2.15 0.93 7.54
CA GLY A 73 1.08 1.57 8.34
C GLY A 73 1.35 3.03 8.75
N SER A 74 2.46 3.62 8.29
CA SER A 74 2.92 4.94 8.71
C SER A 74 3.37 5.80 7.53
N ASP A 75 2.49 5.97 6.54
CA ASP A 75 2.81 6.78 5.36
C ASP A 75 2.56 8.28 5.63
N GLY A 76 3.62 9.08 5.57
CA GLY A 76 3.58 10.52 5.83
C GLY A 76 3.76 10.91 7.31
N ASN A 77 3.36 12.15 7.63
CA ASN A 77 3.56 12.74 8.96
C ASN A 77 2.36 12.43 9.87
N ILE A 78 2.31 11.20 10.38
CA ILE A 78 1.25 10.73 11.28
C ILE A 78 1.77 10.74 12.73
N PRO A 79 1.04 11.30 13.70
CA PRO A 79 1.42 11.21 15.11
C PRO A 79 1.58 9.76 15.56
N HIS A 80 2.62 9.48 16.35
CA HIS A 80 2.93 8.12 16.81
C HIS A 80 1.72 7.41 17.46
N LYS A 81 0.94 8.13 18.28
CA LYS A 81 -0.27 7.58 18.91
C LYS A 81 -1.29 7.04 17.90
N ASP A 82 -1.42 7.70 16.75
CA ASP A 82 -2.42 7.36 15.74
C ASP A 82 -1.92 6.18 14.89
N VAL A 83 -0.60 6.11 14.62
CA VAL A 83 0.04 4.92 14.03
C VAL A 83 -0.15 3.71 14.93
N MET A 84 0.13 3.83 16.23
CA MET A 84 -0.03 2.72 17.17
C MET A 84 -1.49 2.28 17.29
N ARG A 85 -2.46 3.22 17.24
CA ARG A 85 -3.88 2.89 17.18
C ARG A 85 -4.25 2.15 15.90
N SER A 86 -3.70 2.56 14.74
CA SER A 86 -3.89 1.85 13.47
C SER A 86 -3.36 0.41 13.53
N VAL A 87 -2.16 0.22 14.08
CA VAL A 87 -1.55 -1.12 14.29
C VAL A 87 -2.40 -1.98 15.23
N GLU A 88 -2.92 -1.40 16.32
CA GLU A 88 -3.82 -2.11 17.24
C GLU A 88 -5.09 -2.60 16.54
N LEU A 89 -5.75 -1.72 15.78
CA LEU A 89 -6.96 -2.06 15.01
C LEU A 89 -6.69 -3.09 13.92
N LEU A 90 -5.56 -2.95 13.22
CA LEU A 90 -5.12 -3.91 12.22
C LEU A 90 -4.98 -5.31 12.83
N GLY A 91 -4.30 -5.42 13.98
CA GLY A 91 -4.09 -6.70 14.67
C GLY A 91 -5.35 -7.29 15.31
N LYS A 92 -6.25 -6.46 15.85
CA LYS A 92 -7.46 -6.92 16.55
C LYS A 92 -8.64 -7.23 15.64
N GLU A 93 -8.80 -6.49 14.55
CA GLU A 93 -10.02 -6.52 13.74
C GLU A 93 -9.76 -6.98 12.31
N VAL A 94 -8.72 -6.46 11.67
CA VAL A 94 -8.48 -6.72 10.24
C VAL A 94 -7.81 -8.06 10.00
N VAL A 95 -6.66 -8.31 10.62
CA VAL A 95 -5.89 -9.56 10.42
C VAL A 95 -6.73 -10.81 10.74
N PRO A 96 -7.49 -10.87 11.85
CA PRO A 96 -8.38 -12.01 12.11
C PRO A 96 -9.43 -12.19 11.01
N ALA A 97 -10.07 -11.12 10.55
CA ALA A 97 -11.09 -11.19 9.49
C ALA A 97 -10.51 -11.66 8.14
N LEU A 98 -9.26 -11.32 7.84
CA LEU A 98 -8.59 -11.79 6.62
C LEU A 98 -8.19 -13.27 6.68
N HIS A 99 -7.91 -13.82 7.87
CA HIS A 99 -7.59 -15.24 8.04
C HIS A 99 -8.79 -16.18 7.81
N GLU A 100 -10.02 -15.67 7.86
CA GLU A 100 -11.22 -16.42 7.47
C GLU A 100 -11.28 -16.68 5.96
N ILE A 101 -10.46 -15.97 5.16
CA ILE A 101 -10.39 -16.14 3.71
C ILE A 101 -9.49 -17.33 3.39
N GLN A 102 -10.05 -18.33 2.74
CA GLN A 102 -9.30 -19.49 2.30
C GLN A 102 -8.58 -19.21 0.97
N LEU A 103 -7.25 -19.27 0.99
CA LEU A 103 -6.42 -19.12 -0.19
C LEU A 103 -6.53 -20.33 -1.12
N ALA A 104 -6.43 -20.10 -2.42
CA ALA A 104 -6.35 -21.17 -3.40
C ALA A 104 -4.96 -21.85 -3.32
N PRO A 105 -4.87 -23.16 -3.56
CA PRO A 105 -3.57 -23.82 -3.72
C PRO A 105 -2.82 -23.20 -4.91
N TYR A 106 -1.50 -23.09 -4.76
CA TYR A 106 -0.62 -22.72 -5.88
C TYR A 106 -0.51 -23.91 -6.83
N GLU A 107 -0.77 -23.69 -8.11
CA GLU A 107 -0.46 -24.66 -9.18
C GLU A 107 1.03 -24.61 -9.56
#